data_AF-A0AAU6DE32-F1
#
_entry.id   AF-A0AAU6DE32-F1
#
_cell.length_a   1.000
_cell.length_b   1.000
_cell.length_c   1.000
_cell.angle_alpha   90.00
_cell.angle_beta   90.00
_cell.angle_gamma   90.00
#
_symmetry.space_group_name_H-M   'P 1'
#
loop_
_entity.id
_entity.type
_entity.pdbx_description
1 polymer ?
#
loop_
_entity_poly.entity_id
_entity_poly.type
_entity_poly.pdbx_seq_one_letter_code
_entity_poly.pdbx_strand_id
1 'polypeptide(L)'
;MMPGIVSERVTADRLASNIDVFGGPEPLDPTVRVAVLVPVHLSFADLLGLLTFEGALTWDELNDESVIRETLQYAVLQTDLVTVESYGRRALAAYRGTPELEDMGDTSLVSFARSVAIAVTRTFGVSA
;
A
#
# COMPACT_ATOMS: atom_id res chain seq x y z
N MET A 1 35.76 1.35 39.33
CA MET A 1 35.92 1.49 37.88
C MET A 1 35.13 0.37 37.22
N MET A 2 34.04 0.67 36.53
CA MET A 2 33.33 -0.30 35.69
C MET A 2 33.93 -0.26 34.28
N PRO A 3 34.14 -1.41 33.61
CA PRO A 3 34.60 -1.43 32.24
C PRO A 3 33.50 -0.88 31.34
N GLY A 4 33.77 0.25 30.68
CA GLY A 4 32.89 0.80 29.66
C GLY A 4 32.83 -0.17 28.50
N ILE A 5 31.64 -0.65 28.17
CA ILE A 5 31.38 -1.35 26.92
C ILE A 5 31.65 -0.32 25.83
N VAL A 6 32.81 -0.45 25.18
CA VAL A 6 33.10 0.26 23.94
C VAL A 6 32.20 -0.37 22.88
N SER A 7 30.94 0.07 22.85
CA SER A 7 30.05 -0.25 21.75
C SER A 7 30.61 0.48 20.54
N GLU A 8 31.14 -0.27 19.59
CA GLU A 8 31.53 0.22 18.28
C GLU A 8 30.42 1.15 17.78
N ARG A 9 30.79 2.40 17.47
CA ARG A 9 29.87 3.36 16.87
C ARG A 9 29.34 2.72 15.60
N VAL A 10 28.07 2.32 15.60
CA VAL A 10 27.32 2.09 14.38
C VAL A 10 27.12 3.48 13.77
N THR A 11 28.14 3.96 13.06
CA THR A 11 27.98 5.04 12.09
C THR A 11 26.90 4.60 11.13
N ALA A 12 26.01 5.54 10.79
CA ALA A 12 24.86 5.38 9.93
C ALA A 12 25.26 4.98 8.50
N ASP A 13 25.79 3.77 8.34
CA ASP A 13 25.99 3.12 7.07
C ASP A 13 24.81 2.18 6.86
N ARG A 14 24.20 2.31 5.68
CA ARG A 14 23.23 1.37 5.11
C ARG A 14 23.60 -0.07 5.51
N LEU A 15 22.78 -0.69 6.35
CA LEU A 15 22.95 -2.10 6.72
C LEU A 15 22.81 -3.00 5.49
N ALA A 16 21.96 -2.58 4.53
CA ALA A 16 21.78 -3.15 3.20
C ALA A 16 21.14 -2.10 2.26
N SER A 17 21.07 -2.36 0.95
CA SER A 17 20.54 -1.40 -0.04
C SER A 17 19.09 -0.96 0.20
N ASN A 18 18.33 -1.73 0.97
CA ASN A 18 16.92 -1.52 1.29
C ASN A 18 16.68 -1.27 2.79
N ILE A 19 17.73 -1.02 3.58
CA ILE A 19 17.64 -0.87 5.04
C ILE A 19 18.39 0.40 5.45
N ASP A 20 17.64 1.42 5.84
CA ASP A 20 18.16 2.69 6.34
C ASP A 20 17.95 2.77 7.86
N VAL A 21 18.99 3.08 8.62
CA VAL A 21 18.88 3.25 10.08
C VAL A 21 18.45 4.67 10.39
N PHE A 22 17.36 4.85 11.14
CA PHE A 22 16.82 6.15 11.54
C PHE A 22 16.94 6.35 13.04
N GLY A 23 17.44 7.52 13.43
CA GLY A 23 17.62 7.93 14.83
C GLY A 23 18.95 7.44 15.39
N GLY A 24 19.81 8.39 15.78
CA GLY A 24 20.79 8.10 16.82
C GLY A 24 20.04 7.83 18.13
N PRO A 25 20.64 7.10 19.10
CA PRO A 25 19.99 6.80 20.36
C PRO A 25 19.46 8.08 21.00
N GLU A 26 18.16 8.13 21.28
CA GLU A 26 17.60 9.22 22.08
C GLU A 26 18.20 9.12 23.50
N PRO A 27 18.48 10.23 24.19
CA PRO A 27 19.18 10.22 25.48
C PRO A 27 18.55 9.34 26.57
N LEU A 28 17.29 8.93 26.39
CA LEU A 28 16.50 8.12 27.31
C LEU A 28 15.93 6.85 26.66
N ASP A 29 16.13 6.62 25.36
CA ASP A 29 15.61 5.46 24.64
C ASP A 29 16.75 4.80 23.83
N PRO A 30 17.24 3.61 24.26
CA PRO A 30 18.31 2.90 23.57
C PRO A 30 17.83 2.17 22.31
N THR A 31 16.54 2.27 21.93
CA THR A 31 16.03 1.56 20.75
C THR A 31 16.52 2.20 19.45
N VAL A 32 17.21 1.40 18.64
CA VAL A 32 17.59 1.74 17.28
C VAL A 32 16.42 1.44 16.37
N ARG A 33 15.95 2.44 15.61
CA ARG A 33 14.88 2.26 14.63
C ARG A 33 15.47 2.11 13.24
N VAL A 34 14.83 1.29 12.42
CA VAL A 34 15.30 0.98 11.07
C VAL A 34 14.12 1.08 10.12
N ALA A 35 14.29 1.83 9.04
CA ALA A 35 13.39 1.87 7.91
C ALA A 35 13.79 0.77 6.92
N VAL A 36 12.82 -0.06 6.52
CA VAL A 36 13.04 -1.12 5.53
C VAL A 36 12.18 -0.83 4.32
N LEU A 37 12.81 -0.75 3.15
CA LEU A 37 12.15 -0.67 1.86
C LEU A 37 11.81 -2.09 1.41
N VAL A 38 10.51 -2.37 1.29
CA VAL A 38 10.01 -3.65 0.78
C VAL A 38 9.40 -3.41 -0.60
N PRO A 39 10.03 -3.90 -1.69
CA PRO A 39 9.42 -3.82 -3.00
C PRO A 39 8.24 -4.80 -3.09
N VAL A 40 7.04 -4.26 -3.32
CA VAL A 40 5.82 -5.04 -3.53
C VAL A 40 5.44 -4.98 -5.01
N HIS A 41 5.12 -6.13 -5.58
CA HIS A 41 4.62 -6.23 -6.95
C HIS A 41 3.12 -6.45 -6.88
N LEU A 42 2.37 -5.52 -7.44
CA LEU A 42 0.91 -5.55 -7.47
C LEU A 42 0.44 -5.65 -8.92
N SER A 43 -0.45 -6.59 -9.18
CA SER A 43 -1.14 -6.69 -10.46
C SER A 43 -2.19 -5.57 -10.59
N PHE A 44 -2.71 -5.38 -11.81
CA PHE A 44 -3.84 -4.47 -12.01
C PHE A 44 -5.03 -4.82 -11.09
N ALA A 45 -5.31 -6.11 -10.91
CA ALA A 45 -6.41 -6.56 -10.04
C ALA A 45 -6.15 -6.18 -8.58
N ASP A 46 -4.92 -6.34 -8.09
CA ASP A 46 -4.56 -5.98 -6.71
C ASP A 46 -4.71 -4.48 -6.47
N LEU A 47 -4.21 -3.66 -7.39
CA LEU A 47 -4.36 -2.19 -7.33
C LEU A 47 -5.83 -1.78 -7.34
N LEU A 48 -6.61 -2.36 -8.25
CA LEU A 48 -8.04 -2.09 -8.37
C LEU A 48 -8.77 -2.51 -7.08
N GLY A 49 -8.49 -3.70 -6.56
CA GLY A 49 -9.11 -4.24 -5.34
C GLY A 49 -8.81 -3.38 -4.12
N LEU A 50 -7.53 -3.13 -3.86
CA LEU A 50 -7.08 -2.31 -2.73
C LEU A 50 -7.70 -0.92 -2.76
N LEU A 51 -7.66 -0.22 -3.90
CA LEU A 51 -8.20 1.13 -4.01
C LEU A 51 -9.73 1.18 -3.98
N THR A 52 -10.41 0.11 -4.38
CA THR A 52 -11.88 0.04 -4.37
C THR A 52 -12.42 -0.22 -2.96
N PHE A 53 -11.78 -1.10 -2.19
CA PHE A 53 -12.34 -1.60 -0.93
C PHE A 53 -11.61 -1.15 0.33
N GLU A 54 -10.29 -0.94 0.28
CA GLU A 54 -9.50 -0.53 1.45
C GLU A 54 -9.11 0.95 1.40
N GLY A 55 -8.86 1.48 0.19
CA GLY A 55 -8.33 2.82 0.00
C GLY A 55 -9.25 3.96 0.47
N ALA A 56 -10.54 3.67 0.68
CA ALA A 56 -11.54 4.67 1.08
C ALA A 56 -11.56 5.94 0.19
N LEU A 57 -11.18 5.81 -1.09
CA LEU A 57 -11.16 6.93 -2.03
C LEU A 57 -12.57 7.45 -2.28
N THR A 58 -12.71 8.76 -2.31
CA THR A 58 -13.90 9.44 -2.82
C THR A 58 -13.81 9.65 -4.33
N TRP A 59 -14.95 9.96 -4.95
CA TRP A 59 -15.03 10.24 -6.39
C TRP A 59 -14.14 11.41 -6.83
N ASP A 60 -14.00 12.44 -5.99
CA ASP A 60 -13.21 13.63 -6.32
C ASP A 60 -11.71 13.33 -6.28
N GLU A 61 -11.27 12.46 -5.37
CA GLU A 61 -9.87 12.05 -5.20
C GLU A 61 -9.36 11.17 -6.34
N LEU A 62 -10.25 10.54 -7.13
CA LEU A 62 -9.87 9.72 -8.29
C LEU A 62 -9.13 10.50 -9.38
N ASN A 63 -9.09 11.83 -9.31
CA ASN A 63 -8.33 12.68 -10.24
C ASN A 63 -6.95 13.09 -9.72
N ASP A 64 -6.64 12.84 -8.45
CA ASP A 64 -5.36 13.21 -7.84
C ASP A 64 -4.44 12.00 -7.73
N GLU A 65 -3.42 11.96 -8.59
CA GLU A 65 -2.45 10.87 -8.61
C GLU A 65 -1.61 10.76 -7.33
N SER A 66 -1.42 11.87 -6.61
CA SER A 66 -0.66 11.88 -5.36
C SER A 66 -1.44 11.20 -4.24
N VAL A 67 -2.73 11.53 -4.11
CA VAL A 67 -3.65 10.89 -3.17
C VAL A 67 -3.78 9.40 -3.48
N ILE A 68 -3.96 9.02 -4.75
CA ILE A 68 -4.04 7.60 -5.15
C ILE A 68 -2.80 6.81 -4.70
N ARG A 69 -1.60 7.38 -4.85
CA ARG A 69 -0.35 6.72 -4.43
C ARG A 69 -0.25 6.60 -2.92
N GLU A 70 -0.59 7.65 -2.17
CA GLU A 70 -0.59 7.64 -0.71
C GLU A 70 -1.61 6.64 -0.15
N THR A 71 -2.83 6.66 -0.68
CA THR A 71 -3.89 5.72 -0.33
C THR A 71 -3.48 4.28 -0.61
N LEU A 72 -2.83 4.01 -1.75
CA LEU A 72 -2.33 2.67 -2.05
C LEU A 72 -1.30 2.21 -1.02
N GLN A 73 -0.36 3.09 -0.63
CA GLN A 73 0.64 2.76 0.39
C GLN A 73 -0.03 2.39 1.72
N TYR A 74 -1.03 3.17 2.14
CA TYR A 74 -1.81 2.87 3.33
C TYR A 74 -2.53 1.51 3.22
N ALA A 75 -3.24 1.27 2.11
CA ALA A 75 -3.95 0.02 1.87
C ALA A 75 -3.02 -1.20 1.90
N VAL A 76 -1.86 -1.12 1.24
CA VAL A 76 -0.86 -2.21 1.26
C VAL A 76 -0.34 -2.50 2.67
N LEU A 77 -0.22 -1.50 3.54
CA LEU A 77 0.25 -1.68 4.91
C LEU A 77 -0.82 -2.26 5.84
N GLN A 78 -2.11 -2.03 5.55
CA GLN A 78 -3.23 -2.46 6.39
C GLN A 78 -3.84 -3.79 5.94
N THR A 79 -3.64 -4.20 4.70
CA THR A 79 -4.27 -5.39 4.13
C THR A 79 -3.32 -6.58 4.07
N ASP A 80 -3.75 -7.73 4.59
CA ASP A 80 -3.02 -8.99 4.42
C ASP A 80 -3.19 -9.57 3.00
N LEU A 81 -2.25 -10.43 2.59
CA LEU A 81 -2.20 -10.98 1.23
C LEU A 81 -3.47 -11.73 0.79
N VAL A 82 -4.15 -12.44 1.71
CA VAL A 82 -5.37 -13.19 1.37
C VAL A 82 -6.50 -12.21 1.07
N THR A 83 -6.58 -11.14 1.85
CA THR A 83 -7.55 -10.07 1.65
C THR A 83 -7.29 -9.31 0.35
N VAL A 84 -6.01 -9.04 0.00
CA VAL A 84 -5.65 -8.42 -1.29
C VAL A 84 -6.18 -9.23 -2.48
N GLU A 85 -5.95 -10.55 -2.48
CA GLU A 85 -6.40 -11.43 -3.56
C GLU A 85 -7.93 -11.45 -3.67
N SER A 86 -8.62 -11.51 -2.52
CA SER A 86 -10.08 -11.46 -2.44
C SER A 86 -10.64 -10.16 -3.03
N TYR A 87 -10.07 -9.02 -2.61
CA TYR A 87 -10.45 -7.70 -3.13
C TYR A 87 -10.17 -7.56 -4.61
N GLY A 88 -9.02 -8.05 -5.08
CA GLY A 88 -8.68 -8.03 -6.49
C GLY A 88 -9.67 -8.80 -7.34
N ARG A 89 -10.06 -10.00 -6.90
CA ARG A 89 -11.08 -10.82 -7.59
C ARG A 89 -12.43 -10.11 -7.64
N ARG A 90 -12.91 -9.62 -6.48
CA ARG A 90 -14.20 -8.93 -6.36
C ARG A 90 -14.27 -7.67 -7.20
N ALA A 91 -13.26 -6.81 -7.12
CA ALA A 91 -13.25 -5.56 -7.86
C ALA A 91 -13.13 -5.80 -9.37
N LEU A 92 -12.38 -6.82 -9.80
CA LEU A 92 -12.30 -7.20 -11.20
C LEU A 92 -13.64 -7.73 -11.73
N ALA A 93 -14.38 -8.47 -10.90
CA ALA A 93 -15.73 -8.95 -11.23
C ALA A 93 -16.71 -7.77 -11.39
N ALA A 94 -16.68 -6.80 -10.46
CA ALA A 94 -17.46 -5.58 -10.55
C ALA A 94 -17.10 -4.74 -11.79
N TYR A 95 -15.80 -4.54 -12.05
CA TYR A 95 -15.29 -3.84 -13.24
C TYR A 95 -15.82 -4.46 -14.55
N ARG A 96 -15.82 -5.80 -14.63
CA ARG A 96 -16.36 -6.57 -15.77
C ARG A 96 -17.89 -6.57 -15.87
N GLY A 97 -18.59 -5.98 -14.90
CA GLY A 97 -20.05 -5.94 -14.86
C GLY A 97 -20.69 -7.25 -14.39
N THR A 98 -19.93 -8.11 -13.73
CA THR A 98 -20.39 -9.37 -13.14
C THR A 98 -20.07 -9.41 -11.65
N PRO A 99 -20.61 -8.50 -10.82
CA PRO A 99 -20.31 -8.44 -9.39
C PRO A 99 -20.63 -9.77 -8.69
N GLU A 100 -19.88 -10.09 -7.64
CA GLU A 100 -20.14 -11.29 -6.82
C GLU A 100 -21.51 -11.17 -6.11
N LEU A 101 -22.06 -12.30 -5.65
CA LEU A 101 -23.40 -12.38 -5.03
C LEU A 101 -23.62 -11.37 -3.90
N GLU A 102 -22.58 -11.13 -3.09
CA GLU A 102 -22.62 -10.18 -1.98
C GLU A 102 -22.69 -8.71 -2.41
N ASP A 103 -22.24 -8.42 -3.64
CA ASP A 103 -22.20 -7.08 -4.24
C ASP A 103 -23.32 -6.90 -5.28
N MET A 104 -24.17 -7.93 -5.50
CA MET A 104 -25.26 -7.88 -6.49
C MET A 104 -26.31 -6.84 -6.08
N GLY A 105 -26.53 -5.86 -6.96
CA GLY A 105 -27.47 -4.77 -6.75
C GLY A 105 -26.80 -3.44 -6.42
N ASP A 106 -25.51 -3.44 -6.08
CA ASP A 106 -24.74 -2.22 -5.92
C ASP A 106 -24.23 -1.70 -7.28
N THR A 107 -25.11 -0.97 -7.95
CA THR A 107 -24.76 -0.29 -9.23
C THR A 107 -23.68 0.78 -9.05
N SER A 108 -23.51 1.33 -7.83
CA SER A 108 -22.50 2.34 -7.54
C SER A 108 -21.11 1.72 -7.45
N LEU A 109 -21.00 0.49 -6.94
CA LEU A 109 -19.74 -0.25 -6.93
C LEU A 109 -19.21 -0.50 -8.35
N VAL A 110 -20.08 -0.88 -9.29
CA VAL A 110 -19.67 -1.13 -10.69
C VAL A 110 -19.14 0.14 -11.35
N SER A 111 -19.82 1.27 -11.18
CA SER A 111 -19.36 2.55 -11.75
C SER A 111 -18.10 3.05 -11.05
N PHE A 112 -18.00 2.84 -9.74
CA PHE A 112 -16.84 3.23 -8.95
C PHE A 112 -15.61 2.40 -9.34
N ALA A 113 -15.72 1.07 -9.39
CA ALA A 113 -14.63 0.18 -9.81
C ALA A 113 -14.12 0.52 -11.22
N ARG A 114 -15.01 0.91 -12.15
CA ARG A 114 -14.60 1.40 -13.48
C ARG A 114 -13.84 2.72 -13.43
N SER A 115 -14.23 3.62 -12.54
CA SER A 115 -13.56 4.91 -12.38
C SER A 115 -12.20 4.74 -11.70
N VAL A 116 -12.11 3.86 -10.70
CA VAL A 116 -10.85 3.41 -10.09
C VAL A 116 -9.95 2.75 -11.15
N ALA A 117 -10.48 1.91 -12.03
CA ALA A 117 -9.70 1.29 -13.11
C ALA A 117 -9.04 2.34 -14.02
N ILE A 118 -9.79 3.38 -14.42
CA ILE A 118 -9.25 4.50 -15.21
C ILE A 118 -8.14 5.22 -14.42
N ALA A 119 -8.38 5.50 -13.13
CA ALA A 119 -7.40 6.14 -12.27
C ALA A 119 -6.13 5.28 -12.11
N VAL A 120 -6.25 3.97 -11.95
CA VAL A 120 -5.13 3.02 -11.89
C VAL A 120 -4.31 3.05 -13.18
N THR A 121 -4.97 2.96 -14.33
CA THR A 121 -4.27 3.00 -15.63
C THR A 121 -3.56 4.32 -15.85
N ARG A 122 -4.16 5.44 -15.46
CA ARG A 122 -3.51 6.76 -15.56
C ARG A 122 -2.29 6.87 -14.64
N THR A 123 -2.45 6.52 -13.37
CA THR A 123 -1.41 6.73 -12.34
C THR A 123 -0.24 5.74 -12.45
N PHE A 124 -0.52 4.48 -12.80
CA PHE A 124 0.48 3.40 -12.74
C PHE A 124 0.82 2.81 -14.11
N GLY A 125 0.10 3.17 -15.18
CA GLY A 125 0.37 2.69 -16.54
C GLY A 125 0.05 1.22 -16.76
N VAL A 126 -0.74 0.60 -15.88
CA VAL A 126 -1.18 -0.80 -15.99
C VAL A 126 -2.68 -0.90 -16.27
N SER A 127 -3.08 -1.92 -17.03
CA SER A 127 -4.48 -2.16 -17.41
C SER A 127 -4.81 -3.65 -17.34
N ALA A 128 -6.11 -3.95 -17.28
CA ALA A 128 -6.66 -5.32 -17.34
C ALA A 128 -6.46 -6.00 -18.70
#